data_AF-A0AAD9LPF4-F1
#
_entry.id   AF-A0AAD9LPF4-F1
#
_cell.length_a   1.000
_cell.length_b   1.000
_cell.length_c   1.000
_cell.angle_alpha   90.00
_cell.angle_beta   90.00
_cell.angle_gamma   90.00
#
_symmetry.space_group_name_H-M   'P 1'
#
loop_
_entity.id
_entity.type
_entity.pdbx_description
1 polymer ?
#
loop_
_entity_poly.entity_id
_entity_poly.type
_entity_poly.pdbx_seq_one_letter_code
_entity_poly.pdbx_strand_id
1 'polypeptide(L)'
;MAHNYNLQHLHKYDFAAVMDATTTEEKAAAWAMDVGLLENKILCPQCALPMKLNIKARHWRCCHKKKHEDEKEVQRSILMNSWFSKMKLNLSQALRLMFAWCMRAPQTQATHMAKASEKTVSEWYASCRVLCSKELLGREFKVLLCFCVVKM
;
A
#
# COMPACT_ATOMS: atom_id res chain seq x y z
N MET A 1 -17.02 -13.48 -9.48
CA MET A 1 -16.31 -12.56 -10.41
C MET A 1 -14.89 -13.08 -10.55
N ALA A 2 -14.47 -13.44 -11.76
CA ALA A 2 -13.11 -13.92 -12.00
C ALA A 2 -12.14 -12.73 -11.87
N HIS A 3 -11.26 -12.77 -10.89
CA HIS A 3 -10.19 -11.79 -10.75
C HIS A 3 -9.08 -12.17 -11.74
N ASN A 4 -9.05 -11.51 -12.90
CA ASN A 4 -7.94 -11.60 -13.84
C ASN A 4 -6.77 -10.78 -13.26
N TYR A 5 -5.88 -11.44 -12.52
CA TYR A 5 -4.66 -10.83 -12.02
C TYR A 5 -3.68 -10.69 -13.19
N ASN A 6 -3.33 -9.46 -13.56
CA ASN A 6 -2.45 -9.19 -14.68
C ASN A 6 -0.98 -9.49 -14.30
N LEU A 7 -0.48 -10.67 -14.67
CA LEU A 7 0.90 -11.11 -14.46
C LEU A 7 1.91 -10.51 -15.45
N GLN A 8 1.50 -9.59 -16.33
CA GLN A 8 2.35 -9.04 -17.38
C GLN A 8 3.47 -8.12 -16.87
N HIS A 9 3.53 -7.85 -15.56
CA HIS A 9 4.45 -6.86 -14.98
C HIS A 9 5.29 -7.39 -13.80
N LEU A 10 5.69 -8.66 -13.82
CA LEU A 10 6.57 -9.27 -12.80
C LEU A 10 7.85 -8.45 -12.52
N HIS A 11 8.42 -7.80 -13.53
CA HIS A 11 9.59 -6.92 -13.39
C HIS A 11 9.35 -5.71 -12.47
N LYS A 12 8.10 -5.27 -12.27
CA LYS A 12 7.80 -4.16 -11.34
C LYS A 12 7.97 -4.55 -9.87
N TYR A 13 8.12 -5.84 -9.59
CA TYR A 13 8.21 -6.41 -8.25
C TYR A 13 9.59 -6.98 -7.92
N ASP A 14 10.58 -6.85 -8.81
CA ASP A 14 11.93 -7.30 -8.50
C ASP A 14 12.59 -6.41 -7.43
N PHE A 15 13.71 -6.88 -6.89
CA PHE A 15 14.43 -6.16 -5.84
C PHE A 15 14.81 -4.74 -6.28
N ALA A 16 15.32 -4.56 -7.49
CA ALA A 16 15.79 -3.27 -7.98
C ALA A 16 14.61 -2.29 -8.14
N ALA A 17 13.50 -2.74 -8.71
CA ALA A 17 12.29 -1.97 -8.89
C ALA A 17 11.69 -1.53 -7.56
N VAL A 18 11.56 -2.42 -6.59
CA VAL A 18 11.01 -2.09 -5.27
C VAL A 18 11.95 -1.16 -4.50
N MET A 19 13.27 -1.37 -4.59
CA MET A 19 14.23 -0.50 -3.93
C MET A 19 14.27 0.90 -4.55
N ASP A 20 14.18 1.04 -5.88
CA ASP A 20 14.05 2.36 -6.52
C ASP A 20 12.72 3.04 -6.18
N ALA A 21 11.60 2.31 -6.26
CA ALA A 21 10.28 2.82 -5.95
C ALA A 21 10.16 3.33 -4.51
N THR A 22 10.94 2.76 -3.59
CA THR A 22 10.90 3.13 -2.17
C THR A 22 12.01 4.10 -1.78
N THR A 23 12.66 4.79 -2.72
CA THR A 23 13.68 5.81 -2.40
C THR A 23 13.06 7.07 -1.79
N THR A 24 11.84 7.44 -2.18
CA THR A 24 11.07 8.55 -1.58
C THR A 24 9.62 8.15 -1.38
N GLU A 25 8.91 8.84 -0.48
CA GLU A 25 7.49 8.56 -0.21
C GLU A 25 6.60 8.84 -1.43
N GLU A 26 6.98 9.81 -2.29
CA GLU A 26 6.25 10.13 -3.51
C GLU A 26 6.35 9.00 -4.53
N LYS A 27 7.57 8.50 -4.76
CA LYS A 27 7.79 7.33 -5.63
C LYS A 27 7.08 6.10 -5.08
N ALA A 28 7.13 5.90 -3.75
CA ALA A 28 6.49 4.77 -3.10
C ALA A 28 4.96 4.83 -3.29
N ALA A 29 4.36 6.01 -3.14
CA ALA A 29 2.94 6.22 -3.37
C ALA A 29 2.57 5.99 -4.84
N ALA A 30 3.33 6.54 -5.78
CA ALA A 30 3.09 6.36 -7.21
C ALA A 30 3.16 4.88 -7.62
N TRP A 31 4.20 4.17 -7.19
CA TRP A 31 4.34 2.74 -7.44
C TRP A 31 3.20 1.95 -6.80
N ALA A 32 2.86 2.23 -5.53
CA ALA A 32 1.78 1.53 -4.84
C ALA A 32 0.40 1.75 -5.49
N MET A 33 0.16 2.92 -6.08
CA MET A 33 -1.05 3.19 -6.87
C MET A 33 -1.05 2.43 -8.21
N ASP A 34 0.11 2.35 -8.88
CA ASP A 34 0.27 1.63 -10.14
C ASP A 34 0.06 0.11 -9.97
N VAL A 35 0.57 -0.47 -8.89
CA VAL A 35 0.40 -1.89 -8.58
C VAL A 35 -0.90 -2.22 -7.83
N GLY A 36 -1.79 -1.23 -7.63
CA GLY A 36 -3.12 -1.41 -7.03
C GLY A 36 -3.13 -1.66 -5.52
N LEU A 37 -2.05 -1.33 -4.82
CA LEU A 37 -1.98 -1.37 -3.36
C LEU A 37 -2.60 -0.13 -2.69
N LEU A 38 -2.63 0.99 -3.41
CA LEU A 38 -3.34 2.21 -3.04
C LEU A 38 -4.35 2.57 -4.13
N GLU A 39 -5.42 3.24 -3.74
CA GLU A 39 -6.38 3.79 -4.70
C GLU A 39 -5.69 4.84 -5.59
N ASN A 40 -5.88 4.73 -6.89
CA ASN A 40 -5.37 5.69 -7.87
C ASN A 40 -6.40 6.74 -8.29
N LYS A 41 -7.66 6.58 -7.85
CA LYS A 41 -8.78 7.51 -8.05
C LYS A 41 -9.76 7.35 -6.88
N ILE A 42 -10.26 8.46 -6.34
CA ILE A 42 -11.32 8.43 -5.33
C ILE A 42 -12.37 9.51 -5.60
N LEU A 43 -13.60 9.27 -5.11
CA LEU A 43 -14.70 10.22 -5.15
C LEU A 43 -14.86 10.90 -3.78
N CYS A 44 -15.25 12.17 -3.80
CA CYS A 44 -15.57 12.91 -2.58
C CYS A 44 -16.83 12.30 -1.93
N PRO A 45 -16.83 12.01 -0.62
CA PRO A 45 -18.00 11.44 0.05
C PRO A 45 -19.19 12.40 0.16
N GLN A 46 -18.99 13.72 0.02
CA GLN A 46 -20.06 14.71 0.12
C GLN A 46 -20.69 15.07 -1.23
N CYS A 47 -19.90 15.15 -2.31
CA CYS A 47 -20.40 15.57 -3.63
C CYS A 47 -20.24 14.54 -4.75
N ALA A 48 -19.70 13.35 -4.45
CA ALA A 48 -19.45 12.26 -5.39
C ALA A 48 -18.57 12.62 -6.61
N LEU A 49 -17.89 13.77 -6.59
CA LEU A 49 -17.00 14.20 -7.67
C LEU A 49 -15.56 13.71 -7.44
N PRO A 50 -14.76 13.51 -8.52
CA PRO A 50 -13.37 13.10 -8.41
C PRO A 50 -12.53 14.05 -7.55
N MET A 51 -11.70 13.49 -6.67
CA MET A 51 -10.75 14.25 -5.86
C MET A 51 -9.41 14.39 -6.57
N LYS A 52 -8.71 15.51 -6.30
CA LYS A 52 -7.36 15.75 -6.81
C LYS A 52 -6.31 15.16 -5.87
N LEU A 53 -5.39 14.38 -6.43
CA LEU A 53 -4.25 13.85 -5.69
C LEU A 53 -3.21 14.94 -5.45
N ASN A 54 -2.73 15.07 -4.22
CA ASN A 54 -1.50 15.77 -3.88
C ASN A 54 -0.53 14.75 -3.26
N ILE A 55 0.38 14.25 -4.08
CA ILE A 55 1.35 13.20 -3.69
C ILE A 55 2.28 13.71 -2.59
N LYS A 56 2.78 14.95 -2.72
CA LYS A 56 3.71 15.56 -1.75
C LYS A 56 3.08 15.67 -0.35
N ALA A 57 1.84 16.14 -0.28
CA ALA A 57 1.09 16.25 0.98
C ALA A 57 0.41 14.92 1.40
N ARG A 58 0.54 13.86 0.58
CA ARG A 58 -0.01 12.52 0.84
C ARG A 58 -1.50 12.51 1.15
N HIS A 59 -2.26 13.37 0.48
CA HIS A 59 -3.71 13.40 0.60
C HIS A 59 -4.40 13.61 -0.75
N TRP A 60 -5.63 13.16 -0.82
CA TRP A 60 -6.63 13.54 -1.79
C TRP A 60 -7.40 14.76 -1.28
N ARG A 61 -7.68 15.70 -2.17
CA ARG A 61 -8.42 16.92 -1.85
C ARG A 61 -9.60 17.09 -2.80
N CYS A 62 -10.78 17.41 -2.25
CA CYS A 62 -11.92 17.80 -3.07
C CYS A 62 -11.76 19.27 -3.51
N CYS A 63 -11.85 19.53 -4.82
CA CYS A 63 -11.78 20.89 -5.37
C CYS A 63 -13.15 21.59 -5.43
N HIS A 64 -14.23 20.93 -4.99
CA HIS A 64 -15.61 21.38 -5.17
C HIS A 64 -16.30 21.78 -3.86
N LYS A 65 -15.59 22.49 -2.96
CA LYS A 65 -16.11 22.87 -1.63
C LYS A 65 -17.48 23.58 -1.65
N LYS A 66 -17.78 24.35 -2.71
CA LYS A 66 -19.08 25.03 -2.90
C LYS A 66 -20.28 24.08 -3.07
N LYS A 67 -20.04 22.80 -3.35
CA LYS A 67 -21.07 21.76 -3.46
C LYS A 67 -21.24 20.95 -2.18
N HIS A 68 -20.52 21.32 -1.12
CA HIS A 68 -20.60 20.66 0.17
C HIS A 68 -21.62 21.39 1.04
N GLU A 69 -22.38 20.65 1.83
CA GLU A 69 -23.41 21.19 2.73
C GLU A 69 -22.83 22.18 3.76
N ASP A 70 -21.58 21.99 4.18
CA ASP A 70 -20.87 22.82 5.14
C ASP A 70 -19.88 23.82 4.50
N GLU A 71 -19.79 23.84 3.16
CA GLU A 71 -18.79 24.57 2.37
C GLU A 71 -17.31 24.30 2.76
N LYS A 72 -17.03 23.22 3.50
CA LYS A 72 -15.67 22.93 3.99
C LYS A 72 -14.85 22.12 2.98
N GLU A 73 -13.53 22.27 3.06
CA GLU A 73 -12.63 21.42 2.26
C GLU A 73 -12.59 20.01 2.84
N VAL A 74 -12.87 19.01 2.01
CA VAL A 74 -12.72 17.60 2.38
C VAL A 74 -11.35 17.09 1.89
N GLN A 75 -10.58 16.52 2.81
CA GLN A 75 -9.33 15.84 2.53
C GLN A 75 -9.37 14.39 3.02
N ARG A 76 -8.66 13.50 2.33
CA ARG A 76 -8.49 12.10 2.72
C ARG A 76 -7.04 11.66 2.53
N SER A 77 -6.49 10.86 3.44
CA SER A 77 -5.15 10.29 3.28
C SER A 77 -5.06 9.43 2.02
N ILE A 78 -3.91 9.42 1.35
CA ILE A 78 -3.65 8.47 0.24
C ILE A 78 -3.69 7.01 0.70
N LEU A 79 -3.49 6.76 1.99
CA LEU A 79 -3.51 5.43 2.57
C LEU A 79 -4.92 4.97 2.95
N MET A 80 -5.96 5.79 2.75
CA MET A 80 -7.33 5.43 3.10
C MET A 80 -7.75 4.12 2.44
N ASN A 81 -8.56 3.31 3.15
CA ASN A 81 -9.04 2.00 2.69
C ASN A 81 -7.94 1.00 2.31
N SER A 82 -6.66 1.33 2.51
CA SER A 82 -5.55 0.40 2.33
C SER A 82 -5.15 -0.22 3.66
N TRP A 83 -4.45 -1.34 3.56
CA TRP A 83 -3.84 -1.99 4.71
C TRP A 83 -2.83 -1.08 5.44
N PHE A 84 -2.23 -0.12 4.73
CA PHE A 84 -1.27 0.83 5.28
C PHE A 84 -1.89 1.91 6.19
N SER A 85 -3.21 2.11 6.14
CA SER A 85 -3.91 3.18 6.89
C SER A 85 -3.69 3.13 8.41
N LYS A 86 -3.52 1.93 8.97
CA LYS A 86 -3.44 1.72 10.43
C LYS A 86 -2.01 1.59 10.94
N MET A 87 -1.03 1.74 10.06
CA MET A 87 0.35 1.47 10.38
C MET A 87 1.08 2.71 10.87
N LYS A 88 2.04 2.50 11.78
CA LYS A 88 2.95 3.54 12.27
C LYS A 88 4.19 3.73 11.39
N LEU A 89 4.33 2.92 10.35
CA LEU A 89 5.44 2.97 9.40
C LEU A 89 5.14 3.97 8.28
N ASN A 90 6.19 4.61 7.75
CA ASN A 90 6.07 5.29 6.47
C ASN A 90 5.87 4.28 5.33
N LEU A 91 5.42 4.76 4.17
CA LEU A 91 5.02 3.87 3.08
C LEU A 91 6.25 3.13 2.51
N SER A 92 7.39 3.79 2.41
CA SER A 92 8.62 3.16 1.91
C SER A 92 9.05 1.99 2.79
N GLN A 93 9.06 2.18 4.11
CA GLN A 93 9.35 1.11 5.09
C GLN A 93 8.34 -0.03 4.99
N ALA A 94 7.06 0.31 4.90
CA ALA A 94 5.98 -0.66 4.76
C ALA A 94 6.15 -1.55 3.53
N LEU A 95 6.44 -0.95 2.38
CA LEU A 95 6.64 -1.64 1.11
C LEU A 95 7.91 -2.50 1.13
N ARG A 96 9.00 -2.03 1.73
CA ARG A 96 10.22 -2.83 1.87
C ARG A 96 10.05 -4.01 2.81
N LEU A 97 9.36 -3.84 3.93
CA LEU A 97 9.05 -4.94 4.83
C LEU A 97 8.07 -5.94 4.21
N MET A 98 7.11 -5.45 3.42
CA MET A 98 6.21 -6.27 2.62
C MET A 98 7.01 -7.13 1.63
N PHE A 99 7.91 -6.51 0.86
CA PHE A 99 8.77 -7.22 -0.07
C PHE A 99 9.69 -8.23 0.64
N ALA A 100 10.33 -7.84 1.75
CA ALA A 100 11.17 -8.73 2.53
C ALA A 100 10.39 -9.95 3.05
N TRP A 101 9.15 -9.74 3.50
CA TRP A 101 8.24 -10.82 3.90
C TRP A 101 7.92 -11.76 2.73
N CYS A 102 7.58 -11.24 1.54
CA CYS A 102 7.35 -12.04 0.33
C CYS A 102 8.56 -12.92 -0.02
N MET A 103 9.77 -12.35 0.10
CA MET A 103 11.02 -13.06 -0.16
C MET A 103 11.42 -14.04 0.95
N ARG A 104 10.62 -14.14 2.03
CA ARG A 104 10.94 -14.91 3.25
C ARG A 104 12.31 -14.53 3.83
N ALA A 105 12.67 -13.26 3.72
CA ALA A 105 13.91 -12.74 4.28
C ALA A 105 13.93 -12.92 5.81
N PRO A 106 15.09 -13.23 6.40
CA PRO A 106 15.24 -13.18 7.85
C PRO A 106 14.94 -11.77 8.39
N GLN A 107 14.47 -11.68 9.63
CA GLN A 107 14.16 -10.38 10.25
C GLN A 107 15.38 -9.44 10.29
N THR A 108 16.58 -9.98 10.47
CA THR A 108 17.83 -9.20 10.42
C THR A 108 18.03 -8.52 9.06
N GLN A 109 17.80 -9.23 7.96
CA GLN A 109 17.86 -8.68 6.62
C GLN A 109 16.75 -7.66 6.38
N ALA A 110 15.53 -7.95 6.83
CA ALA A 110 14.39 -7.05 6.69
C ALA A 110 14.58 -5.74 7.47
N THR A 111 15.18 -5.79 8.66
CA THR A 111 15.59 -4.63 9.47
C THR A 111 16.51 -3.72 8.67
N HIS A 112 17.55 -4.30 8.04
CA HIS A 112 18.48 -3.53 7.22
C HIS A 112 17.81 -2.94 5.97
N MET A 113 17.01 -3.74 5.25
CA MET A 113 16.31 -3.30 4.03
C MET A 113 15.35 -2.14 4.31
N ALA A 114 14.50 -2.30 5.32
CA ALA A 114 13.50 -1.31 5.67
C ALA A 114 14.07 -0.13 6.44
N LYS A 115 15.29 -0.21 6.99
CA LYS A 115 15.81 0.79 7.94
C LYS A 115 14.81 1.00 9.09
N ALA A 116 14.30 -0.11 9.63
CA ALA A 116 13.33 -0.14 10.72
C ALA A 116 13.97 -0.82 11.95
N SER A 117 13.39 -0.63 13.14
CA SER A 117 13.87 -1.34 14.34
C SER A 117 13.50 -2.82 14.29
N GLU A 118 14.31 -3.68 14.90
CA GLU A 118 14.02 -5.12 15.01
C GLU A 118 12.66 -5.39 15.66
N LYS A 119 12.30 -4.63 16.69
CA LYS A 119 10.98 -4.69 17.32
C LYS A 119 9.87 -4.44 16.30
N THR A 120 10.00 -3.38 15.50
CA THR A 120 9.03 -3.05 14.45
C THR A 120 8.94 -4.14 13.40
N VAL A 121 10.06 -4.73 12.99
CA VAL A 121 10.08 -5.85 12.03
C VAL A 121 9.42 -7.10 12.62
N SER A 122 9.65 -7.41 13.88
CA SER A 122 9.03 -8.55 14.56
C SER A 122 7.51 -8.40 14.65
N GLU A 123 7.04 -7.22 15.09
CA GLU A 123 5.61 -6.87 15.11
C GLU A 123 4.98 -6.90 13.71
N TRP A 124 5.73 -6.45 12.70
CA TRP A 124 5.32 -6.53 11.30
C TRP A 124 5.12 -7.96 10.84
N TYR A 125 6.13 -8.80 11.02
CA TYR A 125 6.11 -10.20 10.62
C TYR A 125 4.99 -10.95 11.34
N ALA A 126 4.73 -10.65 12.61
CA ALA A 126 3.58 -11.17 13.35
C ALA A 126 2.25 -10.74 12.72
N SER A 127 2.10 -9.46 12.37
CA SER A 127 0.90 -8.93 11.72
C SER A 127 0.66 -9.58 10.36
N CYS A 128 1.72 -9.77 9.56
CA CYS A 128 1.64 -10.49 8.29
C CYS A 128 1.15 -11.94 8.48
N ARG A 129 1.63 -12.67 9.49
CA ARG A 129 1.16 -14.04 9.80
C ARG A 129 -0.33 -14.07 10.13
N VAL A 130 -0.79 -13.16 10.98
CA VAL A 130 -2.20 -13.05 11.39
C VAL A 130 -3.09 -12.69 10.18
N LEU A 131 -2.62 -11.82 9.30
CA LEU A 131 -3.37 -11.48 8.09
C LEU A 131 -3.44 -12.68 7.13
N CYS A 132 -2.31 -13.35 6.89
CA CYS A 132 -2.27 -14.55 6.05
C CYS A 132 -3.24 -15.62 6.57
N SER A 133 -3.29 -15.87 7.88
CA SER A 133 -4.17 -16.87 8.47
C SER A 133 -5.65 -16.51 8.37
N LYS A 134 -6.02 -15.24 8.54
CA LYS A 134 -7.41 -14.76 8.39
C LYS A 134 -7.91 -14.84 6.96
N GLU A 135 -7.09 -14.43 6.00
CA GLU A 135 -7.44 -14.41 4.58
C GLU A 135 -7.48 -15.81 3.97
N LEU A 136 -6.62 -16.74 4.43
CA LEU A 136 -6.74 -18.17 4.14
C LEU A 136 -8.13 -18.73 4.48
N LEU A 137 -8.80 -18.15 5.48
CA LEU A 137 -10.15 -18.52 5.89
C LEU A 137 -11.25 -17.72 5.16
N GLY A 138 -10.93 -16.55 4.59
CA GLY A 138 -11.89 -15.53 4.12
C GLY A 138 -12.22 -15.54 2.62
N ARG A 139 -11.54 -16.32 1.77
CA ARG A 139 -11.73 -16.39 0.30
C ARG A 139 -11.58 -15.07 -0.50
N GLU A 140 -11.34 -13.91 0.11
CA GLU A 140 -11.08 -12.63 -0.58
C GLU A 140 -9.57 -12.35 -0.75
N PHE A 141 -8.91 -13.12 -1.62
CA PHE A 141 -7.48 -13.05 -1.91
C PHE A 141 -7.04 -11.83 -2.74
N LYS A 142 -7.35 -10.59 -2.34
CA LYS A 142 -6.91 -9.40 -3.09
C LYS A 142 -5.48 -8.98 -2.78
N VAL A 143 -5.09 -8.99 -1.51
CA VAL A 143 -3.74 -8.55 -1.11
C VAL A 143 -2.73 -9.69 -1.26
N LEU A 144 -3.13 -10.94 -1.00
CA LEU A 144 -2.25 -12.10 -0.89
C LEU A 144 -1.77 -12.73 -2.20
N LEU A 145 -2.38 -12.46 -3.36
CA LEU A 145 -1.89 -13.03 -4.61
C LEU A 145 -0.62 -12.34 -5.13
N CYS A 146 -0.37 -11.07 -4.77
CA CYS A 146 0.97 -10.49 -4.94
C CYS A 146 2.03 -11.19 -4.05
N PHE A 147 1.61 -11.77 -2.92
CA PHE A 147 2.48 -12.52 -1.99
C PHE A 147 2.68 -13.99 -2.37
N CYS A 148 1.77 -14.60 -3.14
CA CYS A 148 1.84 -16.00 -3.56
C CYS A 148 2.36 -16.21 -5.00
N VAL A 149 2.15 -15.28 -5.93
CA VAL A 149 2.50 -15.50 -7.35
C VAL A 149 4.02 -15.38 -7.61
N VAL A 150 4.81 -14.83 -6.69
CA VAL A 150 6.28 -14.89 -6.77
C VAL A 150 6.81 -16.31 -6.45
N LYS A 151 5.93 -17.27 -6.10
CA LYS A 151 6.33 -18.65 -5.83
C LYS A 151 5.34 -19.71 -6.33
N MET A 152 4.95 -19.60 -7.61
CA MET A 152 4.61 -20.76 -8.45
C MET A 152 5.36 -20.65 -9.77
#